data_AF-A0A834LM47-F1
#
_entry.id   AF-A0A834LM47-F1
#
_cell.length_a   1.000
_cell.length_b   1.000
_cell.length_c   1.000
_cell.angle_alpha   90.00
_cell.angle_beta   90.00
_cell.angle_gamma   90.00
#
_symmetry.space_group_name_H-M   'P 1'
#
loop_
_entity.id
_entity.type
_entity.pdbx_description
1 polymer ?
#
loop_
_entity_poly.entity_id
_entity_poly.type
_entity_poly.pdbx_seq_one_letter_code
_entity_poly.pdbx_strand_id
1 'polypeptide(L)'
;MSYFLPQLGNQFASDEREGSVDGLDPFDLALRSKHNFVSEPIHLPSTSKPSTSKPPVLGRAAPSTVATFDTGSVINCSRRLAAKIYDSKIKSILGTTPFEKLTSLRPKLQVIYAEFLKLELDYSLLQTQVENYIQNATNYISMRSNFASRMTSEAKEQRLADVDTKRGQLMEELEQLDLEAKKLKESLEGIDAQRAQKQHFHVYLLQLMYIIIQDASQRFPTRSLFKSSSRLRVDDQMLELCETAGTKTLRASDKKKSVGHKFDDVKQKSEHHPLETQK
;
A
#
# COMPACT_ATOMS: atom_id res chain seq x y z
N MET A 1 -16.94 -37.67 12.06
CA MET A 1 -15.75 -37.89 11.20
C MET A 1 -14.64 -37.02 11.75
N SER A 2 -13.67 -37.65 12.40
CA SER A 2 -12.56 -37.02 13.10
C SER A 2 -11.41 -36.81 12.13
N TYR A 3 -10.89 -35.58 12.03
CA TYR A 3 -9.65 -35.31 11.32
C TYR A 3 -8.53 -35.02 12.33
N PHE A 4 -7.54 -35.90 12.28
CA PHE A 4 -6.25 -35.84 12.96
C PHE A 4 -5.44 -34.61 12.53
N LEU A 5 -4.93 -33.86 13.51
CA LEU A 5 -3.73 -33.03 13.39
C LEU A 5 -2.51 -33.87 13.81
N PRO A 6 -1.35 -33.75 13.15
CA PRO A 6 -0.09 -34.03 13.79
C PRO A 6 0.51 -32.74 14.38
N GLN A 7 0.65 -32.73 15.70
CA GLN A 7 1.61 -31.91 16.42
C GLN A 7 3.03 -32.36 16.04
N LEU A 8 3.87 -31.44 15.58
CA LEU A 8 5.32 -31.60 15.61
C LEU A 8 5.90 -30.50 16.50
N GLY A 9 6.58 -30.95 17.55
CA GLY A 9 7.05 -30.15 18.66
C GLY A 9 8.15 -29.17 18.26
N ASN A 10 7.97 -27.93 18.71
CA ASN A 10 9.06 -26.98 18.87
C ASN A 10 9.92 -27.40 20.07
N GLN A 11 11.07 -27.99 19.80
CA GLN A 11 12.21 -28.02 20.71
C GLN A 11 13.43 -27.53 19.94
N PHE A 12 13.67 -26.23 19.98
CA PHE A 12 15.02 -25.69 19.89
C PHE A 12 15.13 -24.54 20.88
N ALA A 13 15.87 -24.82 21.95
CA ALA A 13 16.30 -23.88 22.95
C ALA A 13 17.05 -22.72 22.28
N SER A 14 16.57 -21.51 22.53
CA SER A 14 17.29 -20.28 22.24
C SER A 14 18.41 -20.13 23.27
N ASP A 15 19.63 -20.49 22.89
CA ASP A 15 20.84 -20.05 23.58
C ASP A 15 21.15 -18.64 23.05
N GLU A 16 20.59 -17.63 23.72
CA GLU A 16 20.93 -16.23 23.52
C GLU A 16 22.38 -16.02 23.97
N ARG A 17 23.32 -16.03 23.01
CA ARG A 17 24.58 -15.33 23.19
C ARG A 17 24.54 -14.05 22.39
N GLU A 18 24.22 -12.97 23.10
CA GLU A 18 24.56 -11.61 22.72
C GLU A 18 26.08 -11.52 22.50
N GLY A 19 26.51 -11.72 21.27
CA GLY A 19 27.84 -11.33 20.82
C GLY A 19 27.74 -9.90 20.28
N SER A 20 28.16 -8.92 21.08
CA SER A 20 28.35 -7.53 20.68
C SER A 20 29.05 -7.43 19.32
N VAL A 21 28.32 -7.02 18.28
CA VAL A 21 28.83 -6.86 16.90
C VAL A 21 29.24 -5.41 16.66
N ASP A 22 30.07 -4.87 17.54
CA ASP A 22 30.71 -3.57 17.29
C ASP A 22 32.10 -3.82 16.71
N GLY A 23 32.22 -3.68 15.39
CA GLY A 23 33.52 -3.58 14.72
C GLY A 23 33.79 -4.52 13.53
N LEU A 24 32.80 -5.28 13.02
CA LEU A 24 33.00 -6.07 11.79
C LEU A 24 32.70 -5.23 10.54
N ASP A 25 33.66 -5.22 9.61
CA ASP A 25 33.54 -4.59 8.30
C ASP A 25 32.33 -5.19 7.54
N PRO A 26 31.42 -4.37 6.98
CA PRO A 26 30.34 -4.83 6.10
C PRO A 26 30.79 -5.82 5.02
N PHE A 27 32.05 -5.72 4.57
CA PHE A 27 32.65 -6.66 3.63
C PHE A 27 32.80 -8.07 4.21
N ASP A 28 33.24 -8.20 5.47
CA ASP A 28 33.42 -9.48 6.16
C ASP A 28 32.08 -10.13 6.52
N LEU A 29 31.05 -9.31 6.78
CA LEU A 29 29.67 -9.76 6.99
C LEU A 29 29.08 -10.40 5.72
N ALA A 30 29.38 -9.84 4.55
CA ALA A 30 28.91 -10.35 3.26
C ALA A 30 29.62 -11.64 2.81
N LEU A 31 30.78 -11.95 3.39
CA LEU A 31 31.61 -13.11 3.05
C LEU A 31 31.45 -14.31 3.99
N ARG A 32 30.68 -14.20 5.06
CA ARG A 32 30.44 -15.30 6.01
C ARG A 32 29.57 -16.42 5.40
N SER A 33 30.19 -17.24 4.56
CA SER A 33 29.90 -18.67 4.47
C SER A 33 30.68 -19.37 5.59
N LYS A 34 29.99 -20.09 6.47
CA LYS A 34 30.57 -20.74 7.67
C LYS A 34 31.76 -21.63 7.30
N HIS A 35 32.98 -21.21 7.66
CA HIS A 35 34.10 -22.13 7.85
C HIS A 35 34.97 -21.62 8.99
N ASN A 36 34.99 -22.37 10.10
CA ASN A 36 35.83 -22.10 11.25
C ASN A 36 37.28 -22.42 10.88
N PHE A 37 38.15 -21.41 10.87
CA PHE A 37 39.59 -21.63 10.94
C PHE A 37 40.12 -21.01 12.23
N VAL A 38 40.48 -21.90 13.15
CA VAL A 38 41.25 -21.61 14.36
C VAL A 38 42.64 -21.16 13.89
N SER A 39 43.02 -19.94 14.25
CA SER A 39 44.39 -19.44 14.06
C SER A 39 45.24 -19.90 15.24
N GLU A 40 46.22 -20.77 15.01
CA GLU A 40 47.23 -21.12 16.02
C GLU A 40 48.23 -19.97 16.23
N PRO A 41 48.73 -19.75 17.47
CA PRO A 41 49.71 -18.72 17.75
C PRO A 41 51.12 -19.16 17.35
N ILE A 42 51.81 -18.33 16.56
CA ILE A 42 53.24 -18.48 16.25
C ILE A 42 54.04 -18.17 17.53
N HIS A 43 54.63 -19.20 18.13
CA HIS A 43 55.60 -19.04 19.22
C HIS A 43 56.92 -18.49 18.68
N LEU A 44 57.31 -17.30 19.14
CA LEU A 44 58.65 -16.75 18.97
C LEU A 44 59.61 -17.40 19.99
N PRO A 45 60.86 -17.76 19.61
CA PRO A 45 61.83 -18.27 20.57
C PRO A 45 62.38 -17.15 21.46
N SER A 46 62.30 -17.38 22.77
CA SER A 46 62.81 -16.53 23.84
C SER A 46 64.34 -16.41 23.78
N THR A 47 64.84 -15.17 23.75
CA THR A 47 66.26 -14.84 23.82
C THR A 47 66.81 -15.13 25.23
N SER A 48 67.69 -16.10 25.36
CA SER A 48 68.51 -16.28 26.56
C SER A 48 69.67 -15.27 26.56
N LYS A 49 69.83 -14.56 27.69
CA LYS A 49 70.97 -13.68 27.98
C LYS A 49 72.26 -14.50 28.12
N PRO A 50 73.44 -13.96 27.73
CA PRO A 50 74.67 -14.29 28.40
C PRO A 50 75.17 -13.13 29.27
N SER A 51 75.77 -13.54 30.39
CA SER A 51 76.34 -12.73 31.45
C SER A 51 77.56 -11.91 31.01
N THR A 52 77.71 -10.77 31.68
CA THR A 52 78.82 -9.83 31.63
C THR A 52 80.17 -10.46 32.01
N SER A 53 81.20 -10.32 31.16
CA SER A 53 82.51 -9.78 31.56
C SER A 53 83.50 -9.68 30.39
N LYS A 54 84.19 -8.53 30.34
CA LYS A 54 85.34 -8.08 29.51
C LYS A 54 85.03 -7.27 28.23
N PRO A 55 85.74 -6.13 28.03
CA PRO A 55 85.55 -5.27 26.88
C PRO A 55 86.13 -5.94 25.62
N PRO A 56 85.46 -5.87 24.45
CA PRO A 56 85.98 -6.51 23.26
C PRO A 56 87.13 -5.67 22.70
N VAL A 57 88.29 -6.31 22.60
CA VAL A 57 89.39 -5.87 21.73
C VAL A 57 88.86 -5.83 20.30
N LEU A 58 89.10 -4.73 19.57
CA LEU A 58 88.79 -4.53 18.16
C LEU A 58 89.55 -5.56 17.29
N GLY A 59 89.05 -6.80 17.26
CA GLY A 59 89.41 -7.81 16.29
C GLY A 59 88.53 -7.66 15.05
N ARG A 60 89.13 -7.72 13.86
CA ARG A 60 88.37 -7.90 12.60
C ARG A 60 87.37 -9.04 12.80
N ALA A 61 86.09 -8.75 12.55
CA ALA A 61 85.02 -9.74 12.59
C ALA A 61 85.43 -10.94 11.71
N ALA A 62 85.37 -12.15 12.27
CA ALA A 62 85.55 -13.36 11.49
C ALA A 62 84.45 -13.40 10.41
N PRO A 63 84.71 -13.87 9.18
CA PRO A 63 83.70 -13.96 8.13
C PRO A 63 82.39 -14.62 8.57
N SER A 64 82.46 -15.53 9.56
CA SER A 64 81.30 -16.22 10.15
C SER A 64 80.42 -15.36 11.08
N THR A 65 80.83 -14.13 11.39
CA THR A 65 80.07 -13.16 12.22
C THR A 65 79.43 -12.04 11.40
N VAL A 66 79.64 -12.03 10.07
CA VAL A 66 78.94 -11.13 9.15
C VAL A 66 77.57 -11.73 8.88
N ALA A 67 76.53 -11.19 9.50
CA ALA A 67 75.14 -11.54 9.17
C ALA A 67 74.91 -11.25 7.68
N THR A 68 74.59 -12.29 6.90
CA THR A 68 74.22 -12.13 5.49
C THR A 68 72.91 -11.38 5.40
N PHE A 69 72.90 -10.24 4.72
CA PHE A 69 71.67 -9.49 4.47
C PHE A 69 70.79 -10.28 3.50
N ASP A 70 69.67 -10.80 4.01
CA ASP A 70 68.70 -11.55 3.21
C ASP A 70 67.74 -10.59 2.48
N THR A 71 68.18 -10.16 1.30
CA THR A 71 67.37 -9.34 0.39
C THR A 71 66.04 -10.02 0.03
N GLY A 72 65.99 -11.35 -0.03
CA GLY A 72 64.78 -12.11 -0.35
C GLY A 72 63.69 -11.96 0.71
N SER A 73 64.07 -12.06 1.99
CA SER A 73 63.14 -11.84 3.10
C SER A 73 62.60 -10.39 3.15
N VAL A 74 63.44 -9.39 2.87
CA VAL A 74 63.02 -7.98 2.81
C VAL A 74 62.04 -7.73 1.67
N ILE A 75 62.31 -8.29 0.48
CA ILE A 75 61.40 -8.20 -0.68
C ILE A 75 60.06 -8.87 -0.36
N ASN A 76 60.07 -10.07 0.22
CA ASN A 76 58.84 -10.78 0.60
C ASN A 76 58.04 -10.05 1.68
N CYS A 77 58.70 -9.46 2.68
CA CYS A 77 58.05 -8.64 3.69
C CYS A 77 57.40 -7.40 3.06
N SER A 78 58.09 -6.74 2.13
CA SER A 78 57.58 -5.58 1.41
C SER A 78 56.36 -5.92 0.55
N ARG A 79 56.42 -7.05 -0.17
CA ARG A 79 55.31 -7.60 -0.96
C ARG A 79 54.09 -7.89 -0.08
N ARG A 80 54.27 -8.55 1.07
CA ARG A 80 53.18 -8.82 2.03
C ARG A 80 52.57 -7.54 2.61
N LEU A 81 53.39 -6.53 2.89
CA LEU A 81 52.88 -5.26 3.40
C LEU A 81 52.07 -4.50 2.35
N ALA A 82 52.58 -4.42 1.11
CA ALA A 82 51.84 -3.87 -0.02
C ALA A 82 50.51 -4.63 -0.21
N ALA A 83 50.55 -5.96 -0.08
CA ALA A 83 49.36 -6.80 -0.21
C ALA A 83 48.21 -6.33 0.68
N LYS A 84 48.53 -6.14 1.97
CA LYS A 84 47.58 -5.68 3.01
C LYS A 84 47.06 -4.26 2.77
N ILE A 85 47.92 -3.33 2.35
CA ILE A 85 47.53 -1.93 2.10
C ILE A 85 46.51 -1.87 0.97
N TYR A 86 46.76 -2.58 -0.13
CA TYR A 86 45.85 -2.62 -1.26
C TYR A 86 44.56 -3.40 -0.95
N ASP A 87 44.63 -4.49 -0.18
CA ASP A 87 43.43 -5.21 0.29
C ASP A 87 42.48 -4.27 1.04
N SER A 88 43.00 -3.56 2.05
CA SER A 88 42.23 -2.57 2.82
C SER A 88 41.66 -1.47 1.93
N LYS A 89 42.45 -0.97 0.97
CA LYS A 89 42.00 0.08 0.05
C LYS A 89 40.89 -0.40 -0.90
N ILE A 90 41.01 -1.62 -1.44
CA ILE A 90 39.99 -2.22 -2.31
C ILE A 90 38.70 -2.42 -1.52
N LYS A 91 38.77 -2.99 -0.31
CA LYS A 91 37.61 -3.17 0.57
C LYS A 91 36.93 -1.85 0.92
N SER A 92 37.73 -0.82 1.25
CA SER A 92 37.20 0.53 1.52
C SER A 92 36.46 1.13 0.32
N ILE A 93 37.01 0.98 -0.90
CA ILE A 93 36.33 1.43 -2.12
C ILE A 93 35.03 0.66 -2.34
N LEU A 94 35.02 -0.65 -2.12
CA LEU A 94 33.83 -1.50 -2.29
C LEU A 94 32.75 -1.19 -1.23
N GLY A 95 33.14 -0.92 0.01
CA GLY A 95 32.21 -0.55 1.09
C GLY A 95 31.62 0.85 0.93
N THR A 96 32.35 1.78 0.32
CA THR A 96 31.86 3.16 0.06
C THR A 96 31.10 3.30 -1.25
N THR A 97 31.25 2.36 -2.18
CA THR A 97 30.57 2.42 -3.48
C THR A 97 29.12 1.93 -3.35
N PRO A 98 28.13 2.70 -3.82
CA PRO A 98 26.74 2.25 -3.87
C PRO A 98 26.58 0.94 -4.65
N PHE A 99 25.68 0.06 -4.20
CA PHE A 99 25.48 -1.26 -4.82
C PHE A 99 25.20 -1.17 -6.31
N GLU A 100 24.43 -0.17 -6.74
CA GLU A 100 24.07 0.07 -8.14
C GLU A 100 25.28 0.38 -9.03
N LYS A 101 26.39 0.81 -8.44
CA LYS A 101 27.63 1.17 -9.14
C LYS A 101 28.73 0.13 -9.02
N LEU A 102 28.57 -0.92 -8.20
CA LEU A 102 29.60 -1.92 -7.96
C LEU A 102 30.05 -2.64 -9.25
N THR A 103 29.12 -2.97 -10.14
CA THR A 103 29.42 -3.63 -11.42
C THR A 103 30.33 -2.78 -12.31
N SER A 104 30.27 -1.45 -12.20
CA SER A 104 31.13 -0.53 -12.95
C SER A 104 32.60 -0.54 -12.49
N LEU A 105 32.87 -1.08 -11.30
CA LEU A 105 34.24 -1.24 -10.78
C LEU A 105 34.95 -2.47 -11.34
N ARG A 106 34.19 -3.49 -11.79
CA ARG A 106 34.73 -4.76 -12.30
C ARG A 106 35.87 -4.59 -13.33
N PRO A 107 35.75 -3.75 -14.39
CA PRO A 107 36.85 -3.54 -15.34
C PRO A 107 38.06 -2.84 -14.72
N LYS A 108 37.85 -1.89 -13.79
CA LYS A 108 38.95 -1.19 -13.11
C LYS A 108 39.72 -2.12 -12.18
N LEU A 109 39.02 -3.01 -11.49
CA LEU A 109 39.60 -4.02 -10.62
C LEU A 109 40.40 -5.06 -11.41
N GLN A 110 39.91 -5.49 -12.58
CA GLN A 110 40.68 -6.40 -13.44
C GLN A 110 42.03 -5.82 -13.87
N VAL A 111 42.09 -4.52 -14.20
CA VAL A 111 43.37 -3.85 -14.52
C VAL A 111 44.32 -3.90 -13.31
N ILE A 112 43.80 -3.64 -12.11
CA ILE A 112 44.59 -3.69 -10.87
C ILE A 112 45.11 -5.12 -10.60
N TYR A 113 44.26 -6.14 -10.75
CA TYR A 113 44.68 -7.54 -10.57
C TYR A 113 45.73 -7.97 -11.59
N ALA A 114 45.63 -7.50 -12.83
CA ALA A 114 46.64 -7.75 -13.85
C ALA A 114 48.00 -7.11 -13.52
N GLU A 115 48.01 -5.91 -12.92
CA GLU A 115 49.25 -5.29 -12.44
C GLU A 115 49.85 -6.04 -11.24
N PHE A 116 49.02 -6.58 -10.33
CA PHE A 116 49.52 -7.39 -9.22
C PHE A 116 50.18 -8.69 -9.66
N LEU A 117 49.65 -9.34 -10.70
CA LEU A 117 50.27 -10.51 -11.32
C LEU A 117 51.68 -10.19 -11.84
N LYS A 118 51.89 -9.01 -12.43
CA LYS A 118 53.23 -8.57 -12.87
C LYS A 118 54.21 -8.35 -11.71
N LEU A 119 53.69 -8.04 -10.52
CA LEU A 119 54.46 -7.84 -9.30
C LEU A 119 54.69 -9.14 -8.50
N GLU A 120 54.30 -10.29 -9.05
CA GLU A 120 54.33 -11.60 -8.38
C GLU A 120 53.54 -11.63 -7.06
N LEU A 121 52.46 -10.84 -6.99
CA LEU A 121 51.55 -10.82 -5.85
C LEU A 121 50.31 -11.67 -6.15
N ASP A 122 50.06 -12.70 -5.34
CA ASP A 122 48.84 -13.50 -5.44
C ASP A 122 47.67 -12.81 -4.76
N TYR A 123 46.66 -12.44 -5.55
CA TYR A 123 45.41 -11.82 -5.13
C TYR A 123 44.18 -12.64 -5.51
N SER A 124 44.35 -13.90 -5.89
CA SER A 124 43.25 -14.78 -6.32
C SER A 124 42.11 -14.82 -5.30
N LEU A 125 42.44 -14.96 -4.01
CA LEU A 125 41.45 -14.96 -2.92
C LEU A 125 40.65 -13.66 -2.86
N LEU A 126 41.33 -12.51 -2.90
CA LEU A 126 40.67 -11.20 -2.87
C LEU A 126 39.80 -11.02 -4.11
N GLN A 127 40.29 -11.40 -5.29
CA GLN A 127 39.54 -11.33 -6.53
C GLN A 127 38.23 -12.11 -6.43
N THR A 128 38.26 -13.34 -5.91
CA THR A 128 37.05 -14.14 -5.68
C THR A 128 36.11 -13.49 -4.67
N GLN A 129 36.63 -12.97 -3.55
CA GLN A 129 35.83 -12.27 -2.54
C GLN A 129 35.11 -11.05 -3.11
N VAL A 130 35.83 -10.24 -3.90
CA VAL A 130 35.28 -9.04 -4.55
C VAL A 130 34.22 -9.41 -5.58
N GLU A 131 34.46 -10.45 -6.39
CA GLU A 131 33.49 -10.90 -7.39
C GLU A 131 32.21 -11.43 -6.73
N ASN A 132 32.34 -12.22 -5.65
CA ASN A 132 31.21 -12.68 -4.85
C ASN A 132 30.42 -11.51 -4.25
N TYR A 133 31.11 -10.48 -3.75
CA TYR A 133 30.48 -9.28 -3.21
C TYR A 133 29.66 -8.53 -4.28
N ILE A 134 30.24 -8.31 -5.47
CA ILE A 134 29.55 -7.67 -6.61
C ILE A 134 28.33 -8.50 -7.04
N GLN A 135 28.47 -9.83 -7.11
CA GLN A 135 27.39 -10.72 -7.49
C GLN A 135 26.25 -10.71 -6.45
N ASN A 136 26.59 -10.76 -5.16
CA ASN A 136 25.61 -10.69 -4.08
C ASN A 136 24.85 -9.37 -4.07
N ALA A 137 25.53 -8.24 -4.31
CA ALA A 137 24.88 -6.95 -4.45
C ALA A 137 23.92 -6.92 -5.65
N THR A 138 24.31 -7.50 -6.79
CA THR A 138 23.46 -7.61 -7.98
C THR A 138 22.22 -8.47 -7.72
N ASN A 139 22.38 -9.59 -7.01
CA ASN A 139 21.28 -10.46 -6.60
C ASN A 139 20.33 -9.70 -5.65
N TYR A 140 20.87 -8.94 -4.69
CA TYR A 140 20.08 -8.14 -3.76
C TYR A 140 19.25 -7.07 -4.48
N ILE A 141 19.85 -6.32 -5.41
CA ILE A 141 19.13 -5.33 -6.23
C ILE A 141 17.98 -6.00 -6.98
N SER A 142 18.23 -7.18 -7.56
CA SER A 142 17.23 -7.95 -8.32
C SER A 142 16.07 -8.41 -7.42
N MET A 143 16.37 -8.94 -6.22
CA MET A 143 15.37 -9.33 -5.24
C MET A 143 14.53 -8.13 -4.78
N ARG A 144 15.18 -7.00 -4.48
CA ARG A 144 14.50 -5.76 -4.07
C ARG A 144 13.54 -5.26 -5.15
N SER A 145 13.99 -5.26 -6.41
CA SER A 145 13.17 -4.86 -7.56
C SER A 145 11.97 -5.79 -7.75
N ASN A 146 12.18 -7.11 -7.68
CA ASN A 146 11.11 -8.09 -7.81
C ASN A 146 10.09 -8.00 -6.68
N PHE A 147 10.55 -7.77 -5.44
CA PHE A 147 9.68 -7.57 -4.30
C PHE A 147 8.80 -6.32 -4.47
N ALA A 148 9.40 -5.18 -4.86
CA ALA A 148 8.65 -3.95 -5.11
C ALA A 148 7.60 -4.12 -6.23
N SER A 149 7.96 -4.85 -7.29
CA SER A 149 7.04 -5.17 -8.39
C SER A 149 5.87 -6.04 -7.92
N ARG A 150 6.15 -7.09 -7.14
CA ARG A 150 5.12 -7.98 -6.58
C ARG A 150 4.15 -7.25 -5.66
N MET A 151 4.67 -6.49 -4.70
CA MET A 151 3.83 -5.68 -3.79
C MET A 151 2.92 -4.72 -4.57
N THR A 152 3.44 -4.12 -5.64
CA THR A 152 2.65 -3.21 -6.49
C THR A 152 1.58 -3.97 -7.27
N SER A 153 1.87 -5.18 -7.77
CA SER A 153 0.91 -6.02 -8.49
C SER A 153 -0.19 -6.53 -7.58
N GLU A 154 0.17 -7.06 -6.41
CA GLU A 154 -0.77 -7.59 -5.42
C GLU A 154 -1.72 -6.49 -4.92
N ALA A 155 -1.19 -5.29 -4.65
CA ALA A 155 -2.02 -4.15 -4.28
C ALA A 155 -2.98 -3.72 -5.40
N LYS A 156 -2.60 -3.86 -6.68
CA LYS A 156 -3.49 -3.58 -7.82
C LYS A 156 -4.59 -4.63 -7.95
N GLU A 157 -4.24 -5.90 -7.81
CA GLU A 157 -5.18 -7.03 -7.88
C GLU A 157 -6.23 -6.95 -6.76
N GLN A 158 -5.80 -6.67 -5.52
CA GLN A 158 -6.74 -6.46 -4.40
C GLN A 158 -7.71 -5.31 -4.67
N ARG A 159 -7.21 -4.18 -5.19
CA ARG A 159 -8.06 -3.03 -5.54
C ARG A 159 -9.08 -3.37 -6.64
N LEU A 160 -8.70 -4.20 -7.62
CA LEU A 160 -9.62 -4.66 -8.66
C LEU A 160 -10.71 -5.57 -8.06
N ALA A 161 -10.32 -6.52 -7.20
CA ALA A 161 -11.28 -7.39 -6.51
C ALA A 161 -12.27 -6.60 -5.64
N ASP A 162 -11.81 -5.55 -4.95
CA ASP A 162 -12.67 -4.66 -4.17
C ASP A 162 -13.67 -3.89 -5.06
N VAL A 163 -13.22 -3.42 -6.23
CA VAL A 163 -14.07 -2.74 -7.21
C VAL A 163 -15.12 -3.69 -7.77
N ASP A 164 -14.73 -4.91 -8.14
CA ASP A 164 -15.67 -5.91 -8.66
C ASP A 164 -16.70 -6.33 -7.61
N THR A 165 -16.28 -6.47 -6.35
CA THR A 165 -17.19 -6.76 -5.23
C THR A 165 -18.22 -5.64 -5.05
N LYS A 166 -17.77 -4.38 -5.02
CA LYS A 166 -18.67 -3.22 -4.92
C LYS A 166 -19.59 -3.11 -6.13
N ARG A 167 -19.09 -3.40 -7.33
CA ARG A 167 -19.90 -3.42 -8.55
C ARG A 167 -21.00 -4.47 -8.46
N GLY A 168 -20.69 -5.66 -7.94
CA GLY A 168 -21.67 -6.71 -7.68
C GLY A 168 -22.77 -6.25 -6.71
N GLN A 169 -22.39 -5.68 -5.57
CA GLN A 169 -23.33 -5.16 -4.57
C GLN A 169 -24.25 -4.08 -5.14
N LEU A 170 -23.70 -3.11 -5.90
CA LEU A 170 -24.49 -2.05 -6.52
C LEU A 170 -25.44 -2.57 -7.60
N MET A 171 -25.06 -3.61 -8.35
CA MET A 171 -25.97 -4.24 -9.31
C MET A 171 -27.14 -4.95 -8.61
N GLU A 172 -26.88 -5.62 -7.49
CA GLU A 172 -27.92 -6.26 -6.70
C GLU A 172 -28.88 -5.22 -6.10
N GLU A 173 -28.36 -4.11 -5.56
CA GLU A 173 -29.17 -3.00 -5.06
C GLU A 173 -30.02 -2.36 -6.17
N LEU A 174 -29.43 -2.19 -7.37
CA LEU A 174 -30.15 -1.66 -8.53
C LEU A 174 -31.30 -2.58 -8.96
N GLU A 175 -31.09 -3.90 -8.95
CA GLU A 175 -32.12 -4.89 -9.27
C GLU A 175 -33.27 -4.88 -8.25
N GLN A 176 -32.95 -4.74 -6.96
CA GLN A 176 -33.95 -4.60 -5.90
C GLN A 176 -34.79 -3.33 -6.07
N LEU A 177 -34.15 -2.20 -6.39
CA LEU A 177 -34.85 -0.93 -6.64
C LEU A 177 -35.75 -0.99 -7.88
N ASP A 178 -35.31 -1.67 -8.95
CA ASP A 178 -36.15 -1.87 -10.14
C ASP A 178 -37.41 -2.71 -9.82
N LEU A 179 -37.26 -3.75 -9.00
CA LEU A 179 -38.38 -4.56 -8.54
C LEU A 179 -39.36 -3.75 -7.66
N GLU A 180 -38.85 -2.93 -6.75
CA GLU A 180 -39.67 -2.05 -5.92
C GLU A 180 -40.42 -1.01 -6.76
N ALA A 181 -39.74 -0.41 -7.74
CA ALA A 181 -40.35 0.54 -8.67
C ALA A 181 -41.48 -0.10 -9.49
N LYS A 182 -41.30 -1.32 -9.99
CA LYS A 182 -42.34 -2.09 -10.68
C LYS A 182 -43.55 -2.34 -9.78
N LYS A 183 -43.32 -2.80 -8.54
CA LYS A 183 -44.38 -3.04 -7.57
C LYS A 183 -45.17 -1.77 -7.23
N LEU A 184 -44.47 -0.64 -7.04
CA LEU A 184 -45.11 0.64 -6.79
C LEU A 184 -45.93 1.11 -7.99
N LYS A 185 -45.44 0.90 -9.22
CA LYS A 185 -46.16 1.22 -10.44
C LYS A 185 -47.47 0.42 -10.56
N GLU A 186 -47.42 -0.90 -10.37
CA GLU A 186 -48.60 -1.77 -10.39
C GLU A 186 -49.62 -1.36 -9.31
N SER A 187 -49.14 -1.02 -8.10
CA SER A 187 -50.00 -0.52 -7.03
C SER A 187 -50.68 0.80 -7.39
N LEU A 188 -49.99 1.71 -8.09
CA LEU A 188 -50.54 2.99 -8.51
C LEU A 188 -51.62 2.80 -9.58
N GLU A 189 -51.37 1.96 -10.58
CA GLU A 189 -52.35 1.60 -11.61
C GLU A 189 -53.62 0.98 -10.98
N GLY A 190 -53.47 0.14 -9.96
CA GLY A 190 -54.60 -0.40 -9.19
C GLY A 190 -55.43 0.67 -8.47
N ILE A 191 -54.77 1.66 -7.86
CA ILE A 191 -55.45 2.79 -7.20
C ILE A 191 -56.21 3.65 -8.22
N ASP A 192 -55.60 3.94 -9.37
CA ASP A 192 -56.23 4.73 -10.43
C ASP A 192 -57.43 4.01 -11.04
N ALA A 193 -57.34 2.68 -11.25
CA ALA A 193 -58.46 1.87 -11.69
C ALA A 193 -59.63 1.91 -10.68
N GLN A 194 -59.34 1.77 -9.38
CA GLN A 194 -60.36 1.88 -8.34
C GLN A 194 -60.99 3.27 -8.28
N ARG A 195 -60.20 4.33 -8.47
CA ARG A 195 -60.68 5.72 -8.52
C ARG A 195 -61.62 5.91 -9.70
N ALA A 196 -61.23 5.46 -10.89
CA ALA A 196 -62.06 5.53 -12.10
C ALA A 196 -63.40 4.79 -11.92
N GLN A 197 -63.38 3.60 -11.32
CA GLN A 197 -64.59 2.84 -11.01
C GLN A 197 -65.52 3.60 -10.04
N LYS A 198 -64.97 4.17 -8.96
CA LYS A 198 -65.75 4.97 -8.00
C LYS A 198 -66.36 6.21 -8.64
N GLN A 199 -65.61 6.91 -9.50
CA GLN A 199 -66.12 8.06 -10.25
C GLN A 199 -67.27 7.65 -11.17
N HIS A 200 -67.12 6.55 -11.91
CA HIS A 200 -68.19 6.03 -12.76
C HIS A 200 -69.47 5.70 -11.97
N PHE A 201 -69.33 5.03 -10.81
CA PHE A 201 -70.47 4.74 -9.93
C PHE A 201 -71.14 6.02 -9.40
N HIS A 202 -70.35 7.03 -9.03
CA HIS A 202 -70.89 8.31 -8.57
C HIS A 202 -71.68 9.03 -9.67
N VAL A 203 -71.17 9.08 -10.90
CA VAL A 203 -71.87 9.66 -12.06
C VAL A 203 -73.18 8.91 -12.32
N TYR A 204 -73.17 7.58 -12.29
CA TYR A 204 -74.37 6.77 -12.47
C TYR A 204 -75.44 7.06 -11.40
N LEU A 205 -75.04 7.17 -10.13
CA LEU A 205 -75.96 7.54 -9.05
C LEU A 205 -76.57 8.93 -9.25
N LEU A 206 -75.77 9.92 -9.63
CA LEU A 206 -76.25 11.27 -9.93
C LEU A 206 -77.27 11.26 -11.09
N GLN A 207 -77.02 10.46 -12.13
CA GLN A 207 -77.93 10.31 -13.27
C GLN A 207 -79.25 9.64 -12.85
N LEU A 208 -79.20 8.58 -12.04
CA LEU A 208 -80.40 7.94 -11.49
C LEU A 208 -81.22 8.90 -10.63
N MET A 209 -80.56 9.65 -9.73
CA MET A 209 -81.24 10.64 -8.90
C MET A 209 -81.93 11.71 -9.76
N TYR A 210 -81.26 12.19 -10.80
CA TYR A 210 -81.84 13.16 -11.72
C TYR A 210 -83.11 12.63 -12.40
N ILE A 211 -83.08 11.38 -12.89
CA ILE A 211 -84.25 10.73 -13.51
C ILE A 211 -85.42 10.61 -12.51
N ILE A 212 -85.15 10.17 -11.28
CA ILE A 212 -86.17 10.04 -10.24
C ILE A 212 -86.79 11.41 -9.91
N ILE A 213 -85.97 12.46 -9.79
CA ILE A 213 -86.46 13.82 -9.53
C ILE A 213 -87.34 14.31 -10.70
N GLN A 214 -86.93 14.04 -11.94
CA GLN A 214 -87.74 14.39 -13.12
C GLN A 214 -89.08 13.63 -13.16
N ASP A 215 -89.09 12.31 -12.95
CA ASP A 215 -90.32 11.50 -12.93
C ASP A 215 -91.26 11.93 -11.79
N ALA A 216 -90.72 12.18 -10.59
CA ALA A 216 -91.50 12.70 -9.46
C ALA A 216 -92.12 14.07 -9.79
N SER A 217 -91.37 14.96 -10.46
CA SER A 217 -91.89 16.26 -10.91
C SER A 217 -92.99 16.14 -11.97
N GLN A 218 -92.98 15.09 -12.80
CA GLN A 218 -93.99 14.86 -13.84
C GLN A 218 -95.26 14.19 -13.28
N ARG A 219 -95.14 13.26 -12.34
CA ARG A 219 -96.28 12.55 -11.73
C ARG A 219 -97.04 13.38 -10.69
N PHE A 220 -96.36 14.29 -10.02
CA PHE A 220 -96.97 15.26 -9.12
C PHE A 220 -96.74 16.67 -9.66
N PRO A 221 -97.49 17.09 -10.71
CA PRO A 221 -97.52 18.49 -11.07
C PRO A 221 -98.07 19.23 -9.86
N THR A 222 -97.19 19.90 -9.12
CA THR A 222 -97.57 20.67 -7.94
C THR A 222 -98.55 21.74 -8.41
N ARG A 223 -99.85 21.49 -8.17
CA ARG A 223 -100.87 22.54 -8.15
C ARG A 223 -100.41 23.55 -7.10
N SER A 224 -99.95 24.69 -7.59
CA SER A 224 -99.82 25.98 -6.90
C SER A 224 -100.19 25.97 -5.41
N LEU A 225 -99.23 25.74 -4.50
CA LEU A 225 -99.29 26.19 -3.10
C LEU A 225 -97.91 25.98 -2.45
N PHE A 226 -96.89 26.72 -2.87
CA PHE A 226 -95.76 27.06 -2.00
C PHE A 226 -95.21 28.43 -2.41
N LYS A 227 -95.80 29.48 -1.83
CA LYS A 227 -95.03 30.66 -1.44
C LYS A 227 -93.99 30.17 -0.43
N SER A 228 -92.76 29.95 -0.86
CA SER A 228 -91.61 29.87 0.06
C SER A 228 -90.46 30.68 -0.53
N SER A 229 -90.47 31.95 -0.13
CA SER A 229 -89.35 32.87 -0.22
C SER A 229 -88.20 32.35 0.66
N SER A 230 -87.36 31.43 0.16
CA SER A 230 -86.12 31.00 0.84
C SER A 230 -85.27 29.99 0.01
N ARG A 231 -85.03 30.24 -1.29
CA ARG A 231 -84.16 29.38 -2.13
C ARG A 231 -83.03 30.11 -2.85
N LEU A 232 -82.56 31.23 -2.29
CA LEU A 232 -81.45 32.00 -2.85
C LEU A 232 -80.29 32.22 -1.86
N ARG A 233 -80.26 31.49 -0.73
CA ARG A 233 -79.17 31.61 0.27
C ARG A 233 -78.36 30.34 0.52
N VAL A 234 -78.85 29.18 0.08
CA VAL A 234 -78.16 27.91 0.33
C VAL A 234 -77.13 27.61 -0.76
N ASP A 235 -77.41 28.00 -2.00
CA ASP A 235 -76.47 27.79 -3.12
C ASP A 235 -75.22 28.67 -2.99
N ASP A 236 -75.36 29.91 -2.50
CA ASP A 236 -74.22 30.78 -2.20
C ASP A 236 -73.37 30.24 -1.03
N GLN A 237 -73.99 29.64 -0.01
CA GLN A 237 -73.27 29.03 1.12
C GLN A 237 -72.58 27.72 0.73
N MET A 238 -73.13 26.94 -0.21
CA MET A 238 -72.47 25.73 -0.70
C MET A 238 -71.28 26.06 -1.61
N LEU A 239 -71.38 27.12 -2.41
CA LEU A 239 -70.29 27.60 -3.24
C LEU A 239 -69.12 28.13 -2.37
N GLU A 240 -69.44 28.86 -1.29
CA GLU A 240 -68.46 29.38 -0.32
C GLU A 240 -67.77 28.25 0.48
N LEU A 241 -68.47 27.14 0.78
CA LEU A 241 -67.90 25.96 1.43
C LEU A 241 -67.00 25.12 0.50
N CYS A 242 -67.29 25.07 -0.80
CA CYS A 242 -66.42 24.43 -1.79
C CYS A 242 -65.15 25.24 -2.07
N GLU A 243 -65.23 26.58 -2.12
CA GLU A 243 -64.05 27.45 -2.27
C GLU A 243 -63.16 27.46 -1.02
N THR A 244 -63.74 27.39 0.19
CA THR A 244 -62.97 27.30 1.44
C THR A 244 -62.37 25.92 1.70
N ALA A 245 -62.93 24.84 1.14
CA ALA A 245 -62.33 23.51 1.19
C ALA A 245 -61.12 23.40 0.23
N GLY A 246 -61.20 23.98 -0.98
CA GLY A 246 -60.08 23.98 -1.95
C GLY A 246 -58.88 24.83 -1.53
N THR A 247 -59.11 25.94 -0.82
CA THR A 247 -58.03 26.84 -0.38
C THR A 247 -57.33 26.40 0.91
N LYS A 248 -57.94 25.52 1.71
CA LYS A 248 -57.32 24.96 2.94
C LYS A 248 -56.41 23.76 2.65
N THR A 249 -56.65 22.99 1.60
CA THR A 249 -55.73 21.91 1.15
C THR A 249 -54.49 22.45 0.44
N LEU A 250 -54.56 23.64 -0.19
CA LEU A 250 -53.39 24.29 -0.78
C LEU A 250 -52.51 25.04 0.24
N ARG A 251 -53.06 25.57 1.35
CA ARG A 251 -52.26 26.23 2.40
C ARG A 251 -51.67 25.28 3.45
N ALA A 252 -52.07 24.01 3.49
CA ALA A 252 -51.45 23.00 4.36
C ALA A 252 -50.19 22.34 3.77
N SER A 253 -49.86 22.64 2.51
CA SER A 253 -48.66 22.13 1.82
C SER A 253 -47.40 22.98 2.02
N ASP A 254 -47.51 24.25 2.43
CA ASP A 254 -46.37 25.19 2.49
C ASP A 254 -45.75 25.37 3.89
N LYS A 255 -45.96 24.44 4.81
CA LYS A 255 -45.29 24.45 6.13
C LYS A 255 -44.76 23.07 6.52
N LYS A 256 -43.75 22.60 5.78
CA LYS A 256 -42.72 21.72 6.36
C LYS A 256 -41.34 22.34 6.15
N LYS A 257 -40.95 23.07 7.20
CA LYS A 257 -39.59 23.28 7.71
C LYS A 257 -38.48 22.69 6.83
N SER A 258 -37.79 23.58 6.13
CA SER A 258 -36.37 23.41 5.81
C SER A 258 -35.61 23.24 7.13
N VAL A 259 -35.32 22.00 7.51
CA VAL A 259 -34.25 21.73 8.47
C VAL A 259 -32.96 21.97 7.71
N GLY A 260 -32.28 23.05 8.07
CA GLY A 260 -30.97 23.37 7.54
C GLY A 260 -29.99 22.26 7.91
N HIS A 261 -29.53 21.52 6.92
CA HIS A 261 -28.18 20.98 6.94
C HIS A 261 -27.28 21.99 6.23
N LYS A 262 -26.46 22.66 7.04
CA LYS A 262 -25.25 23.31 6.57
C LYS A 262 -24.39 22.23 5.90
N PHE A 263 -24.24 22.31 4.59
CA PHE A 263 -23.05 21.78 3.95
C PHE A 263 -22.01 22.90 4.00
N ASP A 264 -20.92 22.64 4.71
CA ASP A 264 -19.75 23.50 4.69
C ASP A 264 -19.20 23.57 3.26
N ASP A 265 -19.08 24.79 2.75
CA ASP A 265 -18.29 25.14 1.58
C ASP A 265 -16.82 24.76 1.84
N VAL A 266 -16.44 23.54 1.45
CA VAL A 266 -15.02 23.22 1.26
C VAL A 266 -14.60 23.80 -0.08
N LYS A 267 -14.12 25.05 -0.03
CA LYS A 267 -13.13 25.57 -0.97
C LYS A 267 -11.99 24.56 -1.08
N GLN A 268 -11.85 23.91 -2.23
CA GLN A 268 -10.52 23.50 -2.69
C GLN A 268 -10.21 24.20 -4.00
N LYS A 269 -9.26 25.13 -3.84
CA LYS A 269 -8.60 25.94 -4.83
C LYS A 269 -8.10 25.09 -5.99
N SER A 270 -8.43 25.51 -7.19
CA SER A 270 -7.55 25.40 -8.35
C SER A 270 -6.30 26.23 -8.08
N GLU A 271 -5.16 25.58 -7.83
CA GLU A 271 -3.85 26.22 -7.98
C GLU A 271 -3.16 25.61 -9.19
N HIS A 272 -3.09 26.45 -10.21
CA HIS A 272 -2.21 26.35 -11.35
C HIS A 272 -0.75 26.09 -10.92
N HIS A 273 -0.07 25.26 -11.71
CA HIS A 273 1.39 25.27 -11.82
C HIS A 273 1.93 26.68 -12.06
N PRO A 274 3.17 26.94 -11.63
CA PRO A 274 4.18 27.18 -12.66
C PRO A 274 5.49 26.42 -12.44
N LEU A 275 6.07 26.02 -13.58
CA LEU A 275 7.51 25.90 -13.80
C LEU A 275 8.26 27.13 -13.22
N GLU A 276 9.42 26.94 -12.59
CA GLU A 276 10.75 27.28 -13.13
C GLU A 276 11.86 27.37 -12.05
N THR A 277 13.01 26.78 -12.37
CA THR A 277 14.40 27.16 -12.03
C THR A 277 14.85 27.46 -10.58
N GLN A 278 15.91 26.77 -10.15
CA GLN A 278 17.28 27.32 -9.99
C GLN A 278 18.27 26.18 -9.64
N LYS A 279 19.33 26.04 -10.46
CA LYS A 279 20.77 26.20 -10.12
C LYS A 279 21.38 25.10 -9.23
#